data_AF-A0A2N2M6J1-F1
#
_entry.id   AF-A0A2N2M6J1-F1
#
_cell.length_a   1.000
_cell.length_b   1.000
_cell.length_c   1.000
_cell.angle_alpha   90.00
_cell.angle_beta   90.00
_cell.angle_gamma   90.00
#
_symmetry.space_group_name_H-M   'P 1'
#
loop_
_entity.id
_entity.type
_entity.pdbx_description
1 polymer ?
#
loop_
_entity_poly.entity_id
_entity_poly.type
_entity_poly.pdbx_seq_one_letter_code
_entity_poly.pdbx_strand_id
1 'polypeptide(L)' 'MKVLLVGVGGVGEAIAVMAAKRPWLEMMVLADYNKARTEEVQAKLKDAKKFPAEIVDANKKDMIVALAK' A
#
# COMPACT_ATOMS: atom_id res chain seq x y z
N MET A 1 -2.93 9.03 -10.71
CA MET A 1 -3.72 7.83 -10.32
C MET A 1 -3.49 7.49 -8.87
N LYS A 2 -4.56 7.13 -8.16
CA LYS A 2 -4.52 6.58 -6.80
C LYS A 2 -4.68 5.06 -6.85
N VAL A 3 -3.89 4.34 -6.07
CA VAL A 3 -3.84 2.87 -6.07
C VAL A 3 -4.04 2.34 -4.65
N LEU A 4 -4.83 1.27 -4.51
CA LEU A 4 -4.89 0.46 -3.29
C LEU A 4 -4.10 -0.83 -3.56
N LEU A 5 -2.94 -0.98 -2.92
CA LEU A 5 -2.10 -2.16 -3.04
C LEU A 5 -2.40 -3.11 -1.86
N VAL A 6 -3.15 -4.18 -2.13
CA VAL A 6 -3.46 -5.22 -1.12
C VAL A 6 -2.40 -6.32 -1.19
N GLY A 7 -1.65 -6.46 -0.10
CA GLY A 7 -0.49 -7.35 0.04
C GLY A 7 0.81 -6.60 -0.20
N VAL A 8 1.62 -6.45 0.86
CA VAL A 8 2.96 -5.83 0.81
C VAL A 8 4.07 -6.80 1.24
N GLY A 9 3.92 -8.07 0.87
CA GLY A 9 5.02 -9.04 0.87
C GLY A 9 6.06 -8.74 -0.22
N GLY A 10 6.92 -9.71 -0.56
CA GLY A 10 8.03 -9.47 -1.50
C GLY A 10 7.63 -8.87 -2.86
N VAL A 11 6.53 -9.36 -3.47
CA VAL A 11 6.03 -8.83 -4.75
C VAL A 11 5.39 -7.45 -4.57
N GLY A 12 4.59 -7.27 -3.53
CA GLY A 12 3.93 -5.99 -3.24
C GLY A 12 4.95 -4.87 -2.97
N GLU A 13 5.99 -5.16 -2.18
CA GLU A 13 7.10 -4.24 -1.98
C GLU A 13 7.77 -3.87 -3.31
N ALA A 14 8.08 -4.84 -4.16
CA ALA A 14 8.69 -4.58 -5.46
C ALA A 14 7.80 -3.67 -6.33
N ILE A 15 6.49 -3.92 -6.36
CA ILE A 15 5.51 -3.07 -7.04
C ILE A 15 5.56 -1.64 -6.49
N ALA A 16 5.50 -1.48 -5.16
CA ALA A 16 5.51 -0.18 -4.53
C ALA A 16 6.79 0.61 -4.84
N VAL A 17 7.96 -0.03 -4.73
CA VAL A 17 9.27 0.58 -5.02
C VAL A 17 9.40 0.97 -6.50
N MET A 18 8.95 0.11 -7.42
CA MET A 18 9.01 0.40 -8.86
C MET A 18 8.01 1.48 -9.27
N ALA A 19 6.81 1.48 -8.69
CA ALA A 19 5.75 2.44 -8.98
C ALA A 19 6.03 3.81 -8.35
N ALA A 20 6.75 3.89 -7.23
CA ALA A 20 7.03 5.14 -6.52
C ALA A 20 7.67 6.22 -7.39
N LYS A 21 8.50 5.80 -8.34
CA LYS A 21 9.21 6.66 -9.30
C LYS A 21 8.39 7.03 -10.54
N ARG A 22 7.17 6.52 -10.67
CA ARG A 22 6.35 6.73 -11.87
C ARG A 22 5.54 8.02 -11.76
N PRO A 23 5.49 8.83 -12.83
CA PRO A 23 4.82 10.14 -12.81
C PRO A 23 3.29 10.02 -12.71
N TRP A 24 2.71 8.88 -13.12
CA TRP A 24 1.28 8.64 -13.04
C TRP A 24 0.80 8.30 -11.63
N LEU A 25 1.68 7.97 -10.69
CA LEU A 25 1.31 7.57 -9.34
C LEU A 25 1.23 8.80 -8.43
N GLU A 26 0.01 9.17 -8.05
CA GLU A 26 -0.28 10.25 -7.11
C GLU A 26 -0.25 9.76 -5.67
N MET A 27 -0.82 8.57 -5.41
CA MET A 27 -0.90 7.97 -4.08
C MET A 27 -1.02 6.45 -4.21
N MET A 28 -0.41 5.71 -3.28
CA MET A 28 -0.56 4.26 -3.15
C MET A 28 -0.77 3.88 -1.70
N VAL A 29 -1.97 3.41 -1.34
CA VAL A 29 -2.22 2.85 -0.01
C VAL A 29 -1.55 1.48 0.07
N LEU A 30 -0.66 1.31 1.03
CA LEU A 30 0.01 0.06 1.37
C LEU A 30 -0.87 -0.70 2.36
N ALA A 31 -1.59 -1.71 1.88
CA ALA A 31 -2.52 -2.48 2.70
C ALA A 31 -2.03 -3.92 2.88
N ASP A 32 -1.96 -4.41 4.11
CA ASP A 32 -1.63 -5.81 4.41
C ASP A 32 -2.32 -6.24 5.72
N TYR A 33 -2.49 -7.54 5.92
CA TYR A 33 -3.02 -8.06 7.19
C TYR A 33 -1.98 -7.91 8.32
N ASN A 34 -0.68 -7.87 7.97
CA ASN A 34 0.41 -7.63 8.88
C ASN A 34 0.87 -6.16 8.82
N LYS A 35 0.50 -5.39 9.84
CA LYS A 35 0.86 -3.97 9.97
C LYS A 35 2.37 -3.72 9.87
N ALA A 36 3.20 -4.56 10.47
CA ALA A 36 4.64 -4.36 10.48
C ALA A 36 5.22 -4.32 9.06
N ARG A 37 4.69 -5.16 8.15
CA ARG A 37 5.12 -5.14 6.73
C ARG A 37 4.77 -3.83 6.04
N THR A 38 3.58 -3.28 6.30
CA THR A 38 3.17 -1.99 5.71
C THR A 38 4.09 -0.86 6.19
N GLU A 39 4.44 -0.84 7.47
CA GLU A 39 5.33 0.16 8.08
C GLU A 39 6.78 0.02 7.56
N GLU A 40 7.29 -1.21 7.43
CA GLU A 40 8.61 -1.48 6.84
C GLU A 40 8.71 -0.95 5.39
N VAL A 41 7.71 -1.22 4.55
CA VAL A 41 7.69 -0.74 3.16
C VAL A 41 7.51 0.77 3.12
N GLN A 42 6.63 1.35 3.95
CA GLN A 42 6.45 2.80 4.03
C GLN A 42 7.76 3.51 4.42
N ALA A 43 8.48 2.97 5.42
CA ALA A 43 9.76 3.52 5.87
C ALA A 43 10.82 3.49 4.77
N LYS A 44 10.85 2.45 3.93
CA LYS A 44 11.73 2.37 2.75
C LYS A 44 11.41 3.44 1.71
N LEU A 45 10.12 3.76 1.52
CA LEU A 45 9.67 4.73 0.51
C LEU A 45 9.81 6.20 0.96
N LYS A 46 9.93 6.45 2.27
CA LYS A 46 10.23 7.77 2.87
C LYS A 46 9.23 8.89 2.50
N ASP A 47 8.00 8.53 2.16
CA ASP A 47 6.92 9.46 1.86
C ASP A 47 5.59 8.92 2.39
N ALA A 48 5.34 9.13 3.67
CA ALA A 48 4.15 8.61 4.35
C ALA A 48 2.84 9.21 3.80
N LYS A 49 2.88 10.40 3.19
CA LYS A 49 1.69 11.02 2.59
C LYS A 49 1.34 10.37 1.25
N LYS A 50 2.34 10.03 0.44
CA LYS A 50 2.16 9.30 -0.82
C LYS A 50 1.88 7.82 -0.62
N PHE A 51 2.41 7.24 0.46
CA PHE A 51 2.31 5.82 0.80
C PHE A 51 1.70 5.59 2.18
N PRO A 52 0.42 5.93 2.42
CA PRO A 52 -0.23 5.63 3.69
C PRO A 52 -0.28 4.10 3.92
N ALA A 53 -0.09 3.68 5.16
CA ALA A 53 -0.03 2.28 5.58
C ALA A 53 -1.32 1.92 6.32
N GLU A 54 -2.02 0.87 5.86
CA GLU A 54 -3.33 0.47 6.38
C GLU A 54 -3.39 -1.05 6.63
N ILE A 55 -4.20 -1.46 7.60
CA ILE A 55 -4.44 -2.89 7.86
C ILE A 55 -5.65 -3.35 7.06
N VAL A 56 -5.49 -4.42 6.28
CA VAL A 56 -6.59 -5.07 5.56
C VAL A 56 -6.49 -6.58 5.66
N ASP A 57 -7.59 -7.20 6.10
CA ASP A 57 -7.83 -8.61 5.86
C ASP A 57 -8.57 -8.77 4.52
N ALA A 58 -7.87 -9.31 3.52
CA ALA A 58 -8.42 -9.48 2.17
C ALA A 58 -9.60 -10.47 2.10
N ASN A 59 -9.83 -11.29 3.14
CA ASN A 59 -11.02 -12.14 3.24
C ASN A 59 -12.28 -11.34 3.64
N LYS A 60 -12.13 -10.11 4.13
CA LYS A 60 -13.23 -9.25 4.56
C LYS A 60 -13.49 -8.17 3.51
N LYS A 61 -14.44 -8.43 2.62
CA LYS A 61 -14.85 -7.51 1.55
C LYS A 61 -15.07 -6.08 2.05
N ASP A 62 -15.72 -5.91 3.19
CA ASP A 62 -16.05 -4.58 3.73
C ASP A 62 -14.82 -3.74 4.06
N MET A 63 -13.72 -4.37 4.50
CA MET A 63 -12.47 -3.66 4.76
C MET A 63 -11.86 -3.10 3.47
N ILE A 64 -11.92 -3.86 2.38
CA ILE A 64 -11.43 -3.41 1.07
C ILE A 64 -12.29 -2.25 0.56
N VAL A 65 -13.62 -2.38 0.66
CA VAL A 65 -14.58 -1.35 0.23
C VAL A 65 -14.40 -0.06 1.04
N ALA A 66 -14.06 -0.14 2.32
CA ALA A 66 -13.81 1.03 3.15
C ALA A 66 -12.62 1.87 2.65
N LEU A 67 -11.57 1.24 2.11
CA LEU A 67 -10.37 1.91 1.61
C LEU A 67 -10.44 2.34 0.15
N ALA A 68 -11.32 1.73 -0.65
CA ALA A 68 -11.42 1.98 -2.09
C ALA A 68 -12.34 3.17 -2.47
N LYS A 69 -12.63 4.07 -1.52
CA LYS A 69 -13.47 5.27 -1.71
C LYS A 69 -12.62 6.49 -2.05
#